data_AF-A0A916D9C7-F1
#
_entry.id   AF-A0A916D9C7-F1
#
_cell.length_a   1.000
_cell.length_b   1.000
_cell.length_c   1.000
_cell.angle_alpha   90.00
_cell.angle_beta   90.00
_cell.angle_gamma   90.00
#
_symmetry.space_group_name_H-M   'P 1'
#
loop_
_entity.id
_entity.type
_entity.pdbx_description
1 polymer ?
#
loop_
_entity_poly.entity_id
_entity_poly.type
_entity_poly.pdbx_seq_one_letter_code
_entity_poly.pdbx_strand_id
1 'polypeptide(L)'
;MLRRFLAILAFIAAPAFAGSVDPRTTLASGFPFLDALYQRYTAYQTQLSTFAIQQGFIDPAEILGTVVHEMIHIDSAANGGFNIAGTYIAPYLTPTAWPFLNNRDVTAYLTRDEIAHLGMIYGSYMRSSPTNRLGNVLDEINAYSQTIPYLCTTAPARAPAHVQALTGHLALVDVYLRILADRFPEQYQKLAASRVSRGALETIVAGAYRALNGCYAQHIAAADPRLVLKSATEAFAALPAPR
;
A
#
# COMPACT_ATOMS: atom_id res chain seq x y z
N MET A 1 -41.00 43.99 -44.78
CA MET A 1 -40.39 42.79 -45.40
C MET A 1 -38.92 42.76 -44.97
N LEU A 2 -38.54 41.98 -43.94
CA LEU A 2 -37.93 40.63 -44.03
C LEU A 2 -36.71 40.62 -44.97
N ARG A 3 -35.45 40.40 -44.55
CA ARG A 3 -34.85 39.16 -43.99
C ARG A 3 -33.47 39.54 -43.38
N ARG A 4 -33.24 39.42 -42.06
CA ARG A 4 -32.73 38.26 -41.30
C ARG A 4 -31.54 37.52 -41.95
N PHE A 5 -30.33 37.91 -41.55
CA PHE A 5 -29.15 37.03 -41.58
C PHE A 5 -29.28 36.03 -40.43
N LEU A 6 -29.40 34.75 -40.75
CA LEU A 6 -29.26 33.66 -39.79
C LEU A 6 -27.77 33.49 -39.45
N ALA A 7 -27.40 33.78 -38.21
CA ALA A 7 -26.21 33.20 -37.61
C ALA A 7 -26.56 31.75 -37.20
N ILE A 8 -25.99 30.78 -37.89
CA ILE A 8 -26.03 29.39 -37.47
C ILE A 8 -25.03 29.25 -36.32
N LEU A 9 -25.52 29.45 -35.09
CA LEU A 9 -24.87 28.94 -33.89
C LEU A 9 -25.06 27.43 -33.90
N ALA A 10 -24.10 26.71 -34.48
CA ALA A 10 -23.94 25.29 -34.21
C ALA A 10 -23.54 25.18 -32.72
N PHE A 11 -24.53 24.93 -31.87
CA PHE A 11 -24.30 24.31 -30.57
C PHE A 11 -23.71 22.93 -30.86
N ILE A 12 -22.38 22.85 -30.91
CA ILE A 12 -21.70 21.60 -30.60
C ILE A 12 -22.03 21.38 -29.13
N ALA A 13 -22.99 20.50 -28.88
CA ALA A 13 -23.15 19.92 -27.56
C ALA A 13 -21.81 19.27 -27.24
N ALA A 14 -21.00 19.97 -26.44
CA ALA A 14 -19.89 19.34 -25.75
C ALA A 14 -20.49 18.11 -25.06
N PRO A 15 -19.87 16.91 -25.16
CA PRO A 15 -20.32 15.80 -24.37
C PRO A 15 -20.35 16.30 -22.93
N ALA A 16 -21.52 16.19 -22.28
CA ALA A 16 -21.61 16.41 -20.87
C ALA A 16 -20.57 15.49 -20.24
N PHE A 17 -19.46 16.06 -19.77
CA PHE A 17 -18.53 15.32 -18.95
C PHE A 17 -19.37 14.75 -17.81
N ALA A 18 -19.47 13.43 -17.77
CA ALA A 18 -20.03 12.74 -16.62
C ALA A 18 -19.41 13.39 -15.39
N GLY A 19 -20.24 14.03 -14.57
CA GLY A 19 -19.77 14.84 -13.45
C GLY A 19 -18.75 14.03 -12.67
N SER A 20 -17.56 14.59 -12.44
CA SER A 20 -16.53 13.94 -11.63
C SER A 20 -17.18 13.58 -10.30
N VAL A 21 -17.42 12.29 -10.06
CA VAL A 21 -18.00 11.82 -8.80
C VAL A 21 -17.04 12.25 -7.70
N ASP A 22 -17.55 12.97 -6.71
CA ASP A 22 -16.77 13.44 -5.58
C ASP A 22 -16.04 12.24 -4.92
N PRO A 23 -14.70 12.29 -4.80
CA PRO A 23 -13.92 11.20 -4.21
C PRO A 23 -14.39 10.79 -2.80
N ARG A 24 -14.93 11.72 -2.00
CA ARG A 24 -15.53 11.39 -0.70
C ARG A 24 -16.80 10.55 -0.84
N THR A 25 -17.62 10.82 -1.84
CA THR A 25 -18.84 10.04 -2.14
C THR A 25 -18.48 8.61 -2.57
N THR A 26 -17.44 8.43 -3.39
CA THR A 26 -16.97 7.09 -3.75
C THR A 26 -16.35 6.36 -2.56
N LEU A 27 -15.60 7.05 -1.69
CA LEU A 27 -15.07 6.43 -0.47
C LEU A 27 -16.21 5.96 0.45
N ALA A 28 -17.23 6.80 0.68
CA ALA A 28 -18.35 6.47 1.55
C ALA A 28 -19.20 5.29 1.03
N SER A 29 -19.42 5.22 -0.29
CA SER A 29 -20.28 4.19 -0.89
C SER A 29 -19.55 2.89 -1.24
N GLY A 30 -18.30 2.96 -1.69
CA GLY A 30 -17.51 1.81 -2.13
C GLY A 30 -16.56 1.25 -1.08
N PHE A 31 -16.14 2.07 -0.11
CA PHE A 31 -15.08 1.73 0.85
C PHE A 31 -15.44 2.19 2.28
N PRO A 32 -16.57 1.69 2.84
CA PRO A 32 -17.14 2.21 4.09
C PRO A 32 -16.20 2.12 5.30
N PHE A 33 -15.28 1.16 5.30
CA PHE A 33 -14.25 1.07 6.33
C PHE A 33 -13.26 2.25 6.28
N LEU A 34 -12.76 2.60 5.08
CA LEU A 34 -11.86 3.73 4.90
C LEU A 34 -12.57 5.05 5.20
N ASP A 35 -13.85 5.15 4.85
CA ASP A 35 -14.68 6.28 5.22
C ASP A 35 -14.83 6.43 6.74
N ALA A 36 -15.09 5.33 7.45
CA ALA A 36 -15.18 5.34 8.90
C ALA A 36 -13.86 5.77 9.57
N LEU A 37 -12.70 5.38 9.03
CA LEU A 37 -11.40 5.87 9.48
C LEU A 37 -11.27 7.38 9.25
N TYR A 38 -11.61 7.85 8.04
CA TYR A 38 -11.58 9.27 7.70
C TYR A 38 -12.41 10.11 8.66
N GLN A 39 -13.61 9.65 9.01
CA GLN A 39 -14.52 10.33 9.94
C GLN A 39 -14.07 10.22 11.40
N ARG A 40 -13.40 9.14 11.80
CA ARG A 40 -12.89 8.96 13.16
C ARG A 40 -11.71 9.89 13.46
N TYR A 41 -10.83 10.10 12.48
CA TYR A 41 -9.58 10.85 12.64
C TYR A 41 -9.64 12.26 12.06
N THR A 42 -10.76 12.96 12.27
CA THR A 42 -11.00 14.32 11.76
C THR A 42 -9.90 15.32 12.12
N ALA A 43 -9.35 15.20 13.33
CA ALA A 43 -8.27 16.06 13.81
C ALA A 43 -7.00 16.02 12.94
N TYR A 44 -6.77 14.94 12.19
CA TYR A 44 -5.56 14.76 11.36
C TYR A 44 -5.78 15.11 9.89
N GLN A 45 -7.03 15.26 9.43
CA GLN A 45 -7.36 15.40 8.00
C GLN A 45 -6.60 16.54 7.31
N THR A 46 -6.59 17.73 7.90
CA THR A 46 -5.92 18.92 7.32
C THR A 46 -4.41 18.73 7.23
N GLN A 47 -3.79 18.21 8.29
CA GLN A 47 -2.35 17.99 8.34
C GLN A 47 -1.92 16.93 7.32
N LEU A 48 -2.64 15.80 7.25
CA LEU A 48 -2.34 14.72 6.32
C LEU A 48 -2.61 15.13 4.86
N SER A 49 -3.63 15.95 4.61
CA SER A 49 -3.88 16.51 3.28
C SER A 49 -2.75 17.46 2.86
N THR A 50 -2.27 18.29 3.78
CA THR A 50 -1.12 19.17 3.52
C THR A 50 0.14 18.36 3.23
N PHE A 51 0.38 17.30 3.99
CA PHE A 51 1.49 16.37 3.76
C PHE A 51 1.41 15.71 2.38
N ALA A 52 0.25 15.19 1.99
CA ALA A 52 0.02 14.60 0.67
C ALA A 52 0.32 15.60 -0.47
N ILE A 53 -0.12 16.86 -0.34
CA ILE A 53 0.17 17.92 -1.31
C ILE A 53 1.67 18.23 -1.36
N GLN A 54 2.35 18.25 -0.21
CA GLN A 54 3.81 18.47 -0.15
C GLN A 54 4.62 17.34 -0.80
N GLN A 55 4.07 16.13 -0.87
CA GLN A 55 4.65 15.04 -1.68
C GLN A 55 4.44 15.21 -3.19
N GLY A 56 3.66 16.22 -3.61
CA GLY A 56 3.37 16.51 -5.01
C GLY A 56 2.07 15.88 -5.53
N PHE A 57 1.25 15.29 -4.66
CA PHE A 57 -0.07 14.80 -5.06
C PHE A 57 -1.03 15.97 -5.31
N ILE A 58 -1.66 15.96 -6.48
CA ILE A 58 -2.54 17.06 -6.95
C ILE A 58 -3.97 16.59 -7.27
N ASP A 59 -4.18 15.28 -7.42
CA ASP A 59 -5.49 14.71 -7.67
C ASP A 59 -6.26 14.56 -6.35
N PRO A 60 -7.50 15.07 -6.22
CA PRO A 60 -8.24 15.00 -4.94
C PRO A 60 -8.49 13.57 -4.45
N ALA A 61 -8.68 12.61 -5.35
CA ALA A 61 -8.85 11.22 -4.95
C ALA A 61 -7.53 10.60 -4.50
N GLU A 62 -6.41 10.94 -5.15
CA GLU A 62 -5.06 10.56 -4.70
C GLU A 62 -4.74 11.12 -3.32
N ILE A 63 -5.00 12.41 -3.09
CA ILE A 63 -4.82 13.06 -1.78
C ILE A 63 -5.66 12.34 -0.72
N LEU A 64 -6.94 12.08 -0.99
CA LEU A 64 -7.81 11.38 -0.04
C LEU A 64 -7.31 9.96 0.23
N GLY A 65 -6.86 9.24 -0.79
CA GLY A 65 -6.26 7.90 -0.65
C GLY A 65 -5.02 7.91 0.25
N THR A 66 -4.12 8.87 0.06
CA THR A 66 -2.95 9.07 0.92
C THR A 66 -3.35 9.43 2.34
N VAL A 67 -4.36 10.29 2.54
CA VAL A 67 -4.84 10.64 3.89
C VAL A 67 -5.34 9.40 4.64
N VAL A 68 -6.16 8.56 4.01
CA VAL A 68 -6.66 7.36 4.67
C VAL A 68 -5.59 6.28 4.82
N HIS A 69 -4.57 6.24 3.96
CA HIS A 69 -3.37 5.41 4.13
C HIS A 69 -2.69 5.73 5.46
N GLU A 70 -2.39 7.02 5.70
CA GLU A 70 -1.76 7.46 6.95
C GLU A 70 -2.65 7.22 8.19
N MET A 71 -3.97 7.32 8.04
CA MET A 71 -4.90 7.01 9.12
C MET A 71 -4.93 5.53 9.49
N ILE A 72 -4.63 4.61 8.56
CA ILE A 72 -4.47 3.19 8.88
C ILE A 72 -3.26 3.00 9.81
N HIS A 73 -2.14 3.69 9.58
CA HIS A 73 -0.99 3.65 10.48
C HIS A 73 -1.33 4.20 11.87
N ILE A 74 -2.02 5.34 11.92
CA ILE A 74 -2.46 5.95 13.20
C ILE A 74 -3.36 5.00 13.97
N ASP A 75 -4.38 4.42 13.31
CA ASP A 75 -5.32 3.52 13.96
C ASP A 75 -4.66 2.20 14.39
N SER A 76 -3.72 1.69 13.59
CA SER A 76 -2.92 0.52 13.95
C SER A 76 -2.07 0.78 15.21
N ALA A 77 -1.40 1.93 15.26
CA ALA A 77 -0.60 2.34 16.41
C ALA A 77 -1.44 2.57 17.68
N ALA A 78 -2.60 3.22 17.54
CA ALA A 78 -3.48 3.49 18.67
C ALA A 78 -4.02 2.22 19.33
N ASN A 79 -4.16 1.13 18.57
CA ASN A 79 -4.74 -0.13 19.04
C ASN A 79 -3.71 -1.25 19.25
N GLY A 80 -2.43 -1.02 18.94
CA GLY A 80 -1.36 -2.01 19.13
C GLY A 80 -1.49 -3.26 18.23
N GLY A 81 -2.15 -3.14 17.08
CA GLY A 81 -2.35 -4.21 16.08
C GLY A 81 -2.40 -3.61 14.67
N PHE A 82 -1.95 -4.33 13.64
CA PHE A 82 -2.19 -3.91 12.25
C PHE A 82 -3.70 -3.87 12.00
N ASN A 83 -4.24 -2.69 11.70
CA ASN A 83 -5.64 -2.54 11.37
C ASN A 83 -5.89 -3.06 9.96
N ILE A 84 -6.66 -4.13 9.84
CA ILE A 84 -7.14 -4.70 8.59
C ILE A 84 -8.66 -4.67 8.61
N ALA A 85 -9.25 -3.71 7.90
CA ALA A 85 -10.70 -3.55 7.81
C ALA A 85 -11.43 -3.54 9.17
N GLY A 86 -10.80 -2.97 10.21
CA GLY A 86 -11.37 -2.82 11.56
C GLY A 86 -10.99 -3.94 12.52
N THR A 87 -10.23 -4.94 12.04
CA THR A 87 -9.66 -5.99 12.89
C THR A 87 -8.19 -5.70 13.17
N TYR A 88 -7.75 -5.90 14.41
CA TYR A 88 -6.40 -5.60 14.85
C TYR A 88 -5.56 -6.87 14.96
N ILE A 89 -4.62 -7.06 14.04
CA ILE A 89 -3.75 -8.23 14.01
C ILE A 89 -2.46 -7.92 14.79
N ALA A 90 -2.18 -8.68 15.84
CA ALA A 90 -0.91 -8.62 16.57
C ALA A 90 0.20 -9.39 15.81
N PRO A 91 1.49 -9.03 15.98
CA PRO A 91 2.05 -8.05 16.92
C PRO A 91 2.44 -6.75 16.21
N TYR A 92 1.82 -5.62 16.59
CA TYR A 92 2.15 -4.34 15.96
C TYR A 92 3.50 -3.81 16.45
N LEU A 93 4.46 -3.75 15.53
CA LEU A 93 5.78 -3.13 15.67
C LEU A 93 6.53 -3.42 16.99
N THR A 94 6.20 -4.53 17.65
CA THR A 94 6.79 -4.87 18.94
C THR A 94 8.22 -5.34 18.72
N PRO A 95 9.24 -4.77 19.39
CA PRO A 95 10.65 -5.03 19.06
C PRO A 95 11.07 -6.50 19.14
N THR A 96 10.40 -7.31 19.97
CA THR A 96 10.68 -8.73 20.19
C THR A 96 9.97 -9.66 19.22
N ALA A 97 8.96 -9.14 18.51
CA ALA A 97 8.09 -9.93 17.64
C ALA A 97 8.53 -9.93 16.18
N TRP A 98 9.35 -8.95 15.79
CA TRP A 98 9.94 -8.82 14.46
C TRP A 98 11.45 -9.07 14.51
N PRO A 99 12.06 -9.62 13.44
CA PRO A 99 13.50 -9.77 13.34
C PRO A 99 14.23 -8.43 13.59
N PHE A 100 15.43 -8.49 14.15
CA PHE A 100 16.15 -7.29 14.58
C PHE A 100 16.66 -6.43 13.42
N LEU A 101 16.82 -7.01 12.22
CA LEU A 101 17.32 -6.32 11.04
C LEU A 101 16.47 -5.09 10.75
N ASN A 102 17.14 -3.96 10.55
CA ASN A 102 16.54 -2.73 10.06
C ASN A 102 16.96 -2.47 8.60
N ASN A 103 16.40 -1.44 7.98
CA ASN A 103 16.68 -1.07 6.59
C ASN A 103 18.15 -0.77 6.33
N ARG A 104 18.88 -0.19 7.29
CA ARG A 104 20.33 0.03 7.18
C ARG A 104 21.09 -1.30 7.13
N ASP A 105 20.73 -2.25 7.99
CA ASP A 105 21.35 -3.58 8.00
C ASP A 105 21.04 -4.32 6.69
N VAL A 106 19.78 -4.32 6.26
CA VAL A 106 19.35 -4.96 5.00
C VAL A 106 20.07 -4.36 3.80
N THR A 107 20.23 -3.03 3.76
CA THR A 107 20.95 -2.34 2.67
C THR A 107 22.38 -2.88 2.49
N ALA A 108 23.06 -3.28 3.56
CA ALA A 108 24.42 -3.81 3.48
C ALA A 108 24.52 -5.19 2.79
N TYR A 109 23.39 -5.90 2.65
CA TYR A 109 23.32 -7.24 2.05
C TYR A 109 22.61 -7.26 0.69
N LEU A 110 22.21 -6.09 0.16
CA LEU A 110 21.60 -5.98 -1.15
C LEU A 110 22.61 -6.19 -2.27
N THR A 111 22.21 -6.95 -3.28
CA THR A 111 22.88 -7.00 -4.58
C THR A 111 22.48 -5.79 -5.44
N ARG A 112 23.26 -5.53 -6.50
CA ARG A 112 22.94 -4.45 -7.46
C ARG A 112 21.59 -4.68 -8.15
N ASP A 113 21.28 -5.93 -8.46
CA ASP A 113 20.02 -6.30 -9.13
C ASP A 113 18.83 -6.11 -8.20
N GLU A 114 18.96 -6.45 -6.92
CA GLU A 114 17.92 -6.18 -5.91
C GLU A 114 17.70 -4.68 -5.70
N ILE A 115 18.76 -3.87 -5.68
CA ILE A 115 18.63 -2.40 -5.61
C ILE A 115 17.84 -1.88 -6.82
N ALA A 116 18.17 -2.35 -8.01
CA ALA A 116 17.46 -1.96 -9.23
C ALA A 116 15.99 -2.40 -9.19
N HIS A 117 15.70 -3.59 -8.68
CA HIS A 117 14.34 -4.13 -8.58
C HIS A 117 13.50 -3.43 -7.51
N LEU A 118 14.08 -3.10 -6.35
CA LEU A 118 13.43 -2.31 -5.31
C LEU A 118 13.11 -0.89 -5.77
N GLY A 119 13.86 -0.38 -6.76
CA GLY A 119 13.56 0.87 -7.45
C GLY A 119 13.34 2.04 -6.49
N MET A 120 12.16 2.65 -6.54
CA MET A 120 11.83 3.78 -5.68
C MET A 120 11.85 3.43 -4.18
N ILE A 121 11.51 2.20 -3.78
CA ILE A 121 11.48 1.80 -2.36
C ILE A 121 12.86 1.83 -1.72
N TYR A 122 13.91 1.49 -2.48
CA TYR A 122 15.28 1.63 -1.99
C TYR A 122 15.60 3.10 -1.64
N GLY A 123 15.24 4.03 -2.54
CA GLY A 123 15.53 5.45 -2.36
C GLY A 123 14.62 6.14 -1.35
N SER A 124 13.31 6.04 -1.52
CA SER A 124 12.31 6.83 -0.78
C SER A 124 12.01 6.27 0.60
N TYR A 125 12.09 4.94 0.79
CA TYR A 125 11.73 4.29 2.04
C TYR A 125 12.96 3.80 2.80
N MET A 126 13.79 2.92 2.20
CA MET A 126 14.89 2.28 2.94
C MET A 126 15.94 3.29 3.41
N ARG A 127 16.35 4.22 2.54
CA ARG A 127 17.34 5.24 2.89
C ARG A 127 16.80 6.33 3.80
N SER A 128 15.53 6.71 3.64
CA SER A 128 14.89 7.75 4.45
C SER A 128 14.52 7.27 5.86
N SER A 129 14.24 5.97 6.00
CA SER A 129 13.81 5.34 7.25
C SER A 129 14.74 4.18 7.63
N PRO A 130 16.02 4.47 7.96
CA PRO A 130 17.04 3.43 8.15
C PRO A 130 16.78 2.52 9.36
N THR A 131 15.97 2.97 10.33
CA THR A 131 15.65 2.22 11.55
C THR A 131 14.43 1.31 11.42
N ASN A 132 13.66 1.44 10.34
CA ASN A 132 12.48 0.60 10.10
C ASN A 132 12.90 -0.86 9.90
N ARG A 133 12.08 -1.77 10.41
CA ARG A 133 12.27 -3.23 10.34
C ARG A 133 11.17 -3.89 9.50
N LEU A 134 11.22 -5.21 9.39
CA LEU A 134 10.21 -6.00 8.67
C LEU A 134 8.77 -5.65 9.07
N GLY A 135 8.50 -5.46 10.37
CA GLY A 135 7.17 -5.06 10.84
C GLY A 135 6.67 -3.74 10.24
N ASN A 136 7.57 -2.76 10.02
CA ASN A 136 7.21 -1.50 9.38
C ASN A 136 6.93 -1.67 7.88
N VAL A 137 7.70 -2.54 7.21
CA VAL A 137 7.43 -2.89 5.80
C VAL A 137 6.04 -3.52 5.67
N LEU A 138 5.65 -4.39 6.61
CA LEU A 138 4.31 -4.97 6.64
C LEU A 138 3.22 -3.93 6.95
N ASP A 139 3.53 -2.92 7.75
CA ASP A 139 2.59 -1.83 8.03
C ASP A 139 2.29 -1.02 6.75
N GLU A 140 3.31 -0.70 5.95
CA GLU A 140 3.15 -0.05 4.64
C GLU A 140 2.33 -0.92 3.68
N ILE A 141 2.65 -2.22 3.58
CA ILE A 141 1.89 -3.16 2.76
C ILE A 141 0.43 -3.20 3.19
N ASN A 142 0.18 -3.23 4.50
CA ASN A 142 -1.17 -3.23 5.07
C ASN A 142 -1.94 -1.98 4.64
N ALA A 143 -1.37 -0.79 4.79
CA ALA A 143 -2.02 0.46 4.42
C ALA A 143 -2.26 0.56 2.90
N TYR A 144 -1.24 0.32 2.07
CA TYR A 144 -1.37 0.33 0.61
C TYR A 144 -2.41 -0.68 0.11
N SER A 145 -2.42 -1.90 0.66
CA SER A 145 -3.35 -2.95 0.24
C SER A 145 -4.82 -2.57 0.42
N GLN A 146 -5.11 -1.70 1.39
CA GLN A 146 -6.47 -1.25 1.68
C GLN A 146 -6.87 -0.03 0.85
N THR A 147 -5.93 0.85 0.50
CA THR A 147 -6.22 2.11 -0.21
C THR A 147 -6.12 2.00 -1.74
N ILE A 148 -5.30 1.08 -2.25
CA ILE A 148 -5.12 0.85 -3.69
C ILE A 148 -6.43 0.50 -4.41
N PRO A 149 -7.31 -0.38 -3.90
CA PRO A 149 -8.59 -0.67 -4.55
C PRO A 149 -9.44 0.58 -4.78
N TYR A 150 -9.45 1.51 -3.82
CA TYR A 150 -10.12 2.80 -3.95
C TYR A 150 -9.49 3.64 -5.06
N LEU A 151 -8.16 3.79 -5.06
CA LEU A 151 -7.46 4.57 -6.08
C LEU A 151 -7.64 4.00 -7.50
N CYS A 152 -7.65 2.68 -7.65
CA CYS A 152 -7.91 2.04 -8.96
C CYS A 152 -9.30 2.37 -9.50
N THR A 153 -10.29 2.56 -8.62
CA THR A 153 -11.65 2.93 -9.01
C THR A 153 -11.79 4.44 -9.25
N THR A 154 -11.19 5.29 -8.41
CA THR A 154 -11.44 6.75 -8.44
C THR A 154 -10.40 7.56 -9.19
N ALA A 155 -9.15 7.10 -9.25
CA ALA A 155 -8.04 7.77 -9.90
C ALA A 155 -7.15 6.75 -10.64
N PRO A 156 -7.67 6.02 -11.64
CA PRO A 156 -6.95 4.95 -12.32
C PRO A 156 -5.64 5.41 -12.98
N ALA A 157 -5.53 6.69 -13.35
CA ALA A 157 -4.28 7.26 -13.88
C ALA A 157 -3.19 7.47 -12.80
N ARG A 158 -3.58 7.55 -11.53
CA ARG A 158 -2.68 7.73 -10.37
C ARG A 158 -2.35 6.42 -9.67
N ALA A 159 -3.28 5.47 -9.69
CA ALA A 159 -3.13 4.15 -9.08
C ALA A 159 -1.82 3.41 -9.41
N PRO A 160 -1.25 3.47 -10.64
CA PRO A 160 0.00 2.77 -10.95
C PRO A 160 1.18 3.10 -10.03
N ALA A 161 1.31 4.36 -9.56
CA ALA A 161 2.40 4.74 -8.66
C ALA A 161 2.26 4.09 -7.27
N HIS A 162 1.04 4.04 -6.75
CA HIS A 162 0.72 3.39 -5.47
C HIS A 162 0.87 1.86 -5.57
N VAL A 163 0.44 1.30 -6.69
CA VAL A 163 0.67 -0.12 -7.01
C VAL A 163 2.17 -0.43 -7.05
N GLN A 164 2.98 0.39 -7.70
CA GLN A 164 4.43 0.22 -7.73
C GLN A 164 5.03 0.28 -6.32
N ALA A 165 4.55 1.19 -5.47
CA ALA A 165 4.96 1.25 -4.07
C ALA A 165 4.62 -0.04 -3.32
N LEU A 166 3.39 -0.57 -3.46
CA LEU A 166 3.00 -1.86 -2.86
C LEU A 166 3.88 -3.01 -3.34
N THR A 167 4.10 -3.13 -4.65
CA THR A 167 4.93 -4.20 -5.22
C THR A 167 6.38 -4.10 -4.76
N GLY A 168 6.91 -2.88 -4.61
CA GLY A 168 8.26 -2.67 -4.11
C GLY A 168 8.40 -3.04 -2.63
N HIS A 169 7.38 -2.79 -1.79
CA HIS A 169 7.39 -3.25 -0.40
C HIS A 169 7.26 -4.78 -0.31
N LEU A 170 6.48 -5.43 -1.18
CA LEU A 170 6.44 -6.89 -1.27
C LEU A 170 7.82 -7.47 -1.64
N ALA A 171 8.50 -6.88 -2.64
CA ALA A 171 9.86 -7.25 -2.98
C ALA A 171 10.84 -7.02 -1.81
N LEU A 172 10.63 -5.96 -1.01
CA LEU A 172 11.42 -5.73 0.19
C LEU A 172 11.20 -6.80 1.26
N VAL A 173 9.97 -7.31 1.44
CA VAL A 173 9.70 -8.46 2.32
C VAL A 173 10.54 -9.67 1.89
N ASP A 174 10.58 -9.96 0.59
CA ASP A 174 11.37 -11.08 0.06
C ASP A 174 12.85 -10.95 0.36
N VAL A 175 13.40 -9.76 0.16
CA VAL A 175 14.78 -9.45 0.50
C VAL A 175 15.05 -9.66 1.99
N TYR A 176 14.17 -9.15 2.87
CA TYR A 176 14.29 -9.36 4.31
C TYR A 176 14.31 -10.85 4.66
N LEU A 177 13.37 -11.62 4.12
CA LEU A 177 13.25 -13.05 4.39
C LEU A 177 14.45 -13.84 3.86
N ARG A 178 14.92 -13.54 2.65
CA ARG A 178 16.12 -14.14 2.06
C ARG A 178 17.35 -13.87 2.93
N ILE A 179 17.61 -12.62 3.30
CA ILE A 179 18.77 -12.26 4.13
C ILE A 179 18.69 -12.96 5.49
N LEU A 180 17.50 -13.02 6.10
CA LEU A 180 17.31 -13.76 7.34
C LEU A 180 17.63 -15.24 7.17
N ALA A 181 17.12 -15.88 6.12
CA ALA A 181 17.37 -17.30 5.85
C ALA A 181 18.87 -17.58 5.61
N ASP A 182 19.54 -16.75 4.80
CA ASP A 182 20.93 -16.96 4.37
C ASP A 182 21.96 -16.58 5.44
N ARG A 183 21.70 -15.52 6.20
CA ARG A 183 22.70 -14.87 7.09
C ARG A 183 22.34 -14.95 8.57
N PHE A 184 21.06 -15.06 8.91
CA PHE A 184 20.58 -15.05 10.29
C PHE A 184 19.54 -16.18 10.53
N PRO A 185 19.90 -17.45 10.25
CA PRO A 185 18.94 -18.55 10.18
C PRO A 185 18.17 -18.75 11.49
N GLU A 186 18.76 -18.45 12.65
CA GLU A 186 18.06 -18.50 13.95
C GLU A 186 16.90 -17.51 14.03
N GLN A 187 17.07 -16.28 13.52
CA GLN A 187 16.00 -15.28 13.47
C GLN A 187 14.91 -15.68 12.47
N TYR A 188 15.31 -16.24 11.33
CA TYR A 188 14.39 -16.77 10.34
C TYR A 188 13.52 -17.89 10.93
N GLN A 189 14.13 -18.85 11.62
CA GLN A 189 13.43 -19.94 12.30
C GLN A 189 12.51 -19.43 13.40
N LYS A 190 12.94 -18.45 14.20
CA LYS A 190 12.10 -17.82 15.23
C LYS A 190 10.87 -17.17 14.62
N LEU A 191 11.03 -16.42 13.52
CA LEU A 191 9.91 -15.83 12.79
C LEU A 191 8.97 -16.92 12.24
N ALA A 192 9.53 -17.95 11.61
CA ALA A 192 8.76 -19.05 11.02
C ALA A 192 8.00 -19.90 12.05
N ALA A 193 8.53 -20.07 13.26
CA ALA A 193 7.88 -20.78 14.35
C ALA A 193 6.84 -19.92 15.09
N SER A 194 6.93 -18.59 14.99
CA SER A 194 5.99 -17.65 15.60
C SER A 194 4.65 -17.65 14.86
N ARG A 195 3.66 -18.38 15.38
CA ARG A 195 2.29 -18.38 14.81
C ARG A 195 1.71 -16.97 14.66
N VAL A 196 2.04 -16.07 15.59
CA VAL A 196 1.51 -14.70 15.62
C VAL A 196 2.19 -13.83 14.56
N SER A 197 3.52 -13.70 14.59
CA SER A 197 4.25 -12.87 13.62
C SER A 197 4.16 -13.42 12.19
N ARG A 198 4.26 -14.74 12.03
CA ARG A 198 4.09 -15.40 10.73
C ARG A 198 2.66 -15.23 10.22
N GLY A 199 1.65 -15.44 11.08
CA GLY A 199 0.25 -15.25 10.72
C GLY A 199 -0.06 -13.81 10.28
N ALA A 200 0.51 -12.82 10.95
CA ALA A 200 0.40 -11.41 10.54
C ALA A 200 1.02 -11.18 9.16
N LEU A 201 2.25 -11.64 8.95
CA LEU A 201 2.94 -11.54 7.65
C LEU A 201 2.12 -12.20 6.54
N GLU A 202 1.71 -13.45 6.71
CA GLU A 202 0.92 -14.21 5.73
C GLU A 202 -0.40 -13.50 5.41
N THR A 203 -1.10 -12.99 6.44
CA THR A 203 -2.39 -12.32 6.26
C THR A 203 -2.26 -11.01 5.49
N ILE A 204 -1.27 -10.18 5.85
CA ILE A 204 -1.01 -8.88 5.23
C ILE A 204 -0.56 -9.06 3.77
N VAL A 205 0.38 -9.97 3.53
CA VAL A 205 0.86 -10.28 2.17
C VAL A 205 -0.26 -10.84 1.31
N ALA A 206 -1.08 -11.76 1.83
CA ALA A 206 -2.25 -12.26 1.09
C ALA A 206 -3.27 -11.14 0.79
N GLY A 207 -3.45 -10.18 1.69
CA GLY A 207 -4.25 -8.97 1.48
C GLY A 207 -3.74 -8.13 0.32
N ALA A 208 -2.43 -7.90 0.25
CA ALA A 208 -1.78 -7.17 -0.83
C ALA A 208 -2.01 -7.83 -2.20
N TYR A 209 -1.83 -9.15 -2.31
CA TYR A 209 -2.11 -9.85 -3.58
C TYR A 209 -3.59 -9.78 -3.98
N ARG A 210 -4.52 -9.83 -3.02
CA ARG A 210 -5.95 -9.60 -3.32
C ARG A 210 -6.20 -8.20 -3.87
N ALA A 211 -5.58 -7.17 -3.29
CA ALA A 211 -5.68 -5.80 -3.77
C ALA A 211 -5.13 -5.64 -5.20
N LEU A 212 -3.94 -6.19 -5.46
CA LEU A 212 -3.32 -6.19 -6.79
C LEU A 212 -4.21 -6.88 -7.83
N ASN A 213 -4.72 -8.07 -7.52
CA ASN A 213 -5.65 -8.80 -8.40
C ASN A 213 -6.93 -7.98 -8.69
N GLY A 214 -7.49 -7.32 -7.68
CA GLY A 214 -8.66 -6.46 -7.85
C GLY A 214 -8.42 -5.26 -8.76
N CYS A 215 -7.23 -4.65 -8.68
CA CYS A 215 -6.84 -3.57 -9.59
C CYS A 215 -6.50 -4.06 -11.00
N TYR A 216 -5.87 -5.22 -11.13
CA TYR A 216 -5.59 -5.82 -12.43
C TYR A 216 -6.88 -6.16 -13.18
N ALA A 217 -7.90 -6.66 -12.47
CA ALA A 217 -9.24 -6.87 -13.03
C ALA A 217 -9.93 -5.57 -13.50
N GLN A 218 -9.49 -4.41 -12.99
CA GLN A 218 -9.90 -3.08 -13.44
C GLN A 218 -8.98 -2.52 -14.55
N HIS A 219 -8.18 -3.38 -15.19
CA HIS A 219 -7.26 -3.03 -16.28
C HIS A 219 -6.08 -2.12 -15.90
N ILE A 220 -5.72 -2.05 -14.60
CA ILE A 220 -4.48 -1.42 -14.16
C ILE A 220 -3.32 -2.38 -14.39
N ALA A 221 -2.65 -2.27 -15.55
CA ALA A 221 -1.60 -3.21 -15.97
C ALA A 221 -0.42 -3.31 -14.98
N ALA A 222 -0.09 -2.21 -14.29
CA ALA A 222 0.96 -2.21 -13.26
C ALA A 222 0.67 -3.16 -12.09
N ALA A 223 -0.61 -3.53 -11.88
CA ALA A 223 -1.04 -4.42 -10.81
C ALA A 223 -1.02 -5.90 -11.21
N ASP A 224 -0.49 -6.24 -12.39
CA ASP A 224 -0.38 -7.63 -12.83
C ASP A 224 0.39 -8.46 -11.78
N PRO A 225 -0.27 -9.43 -11.13
CA PRO A 225 0.32 -10.22 -10.04
C PRO A 225 1.53 -11.03 -10.49
N ARG A 226 1.73 -11.24 -11.81
CA ARG A 226 2.90 -11.93 -12.37
C ARG A 226 4.16 -11.08 -12.32
N LEU A 227 4.02 -9.77 -12.14
CA LEU A 227 5.16 -8.85 -11.99
C LEU A 227 5.71 -8.85 -10.57
N VAL A 228 4.99 -9.44 -9.61
CA VAL A 228 5.44 -9.59 -8.23
C VAL A 228 6.07 -10.96 -8.05
N LEU A 229 7.32 -11.01 -7.58
CA LEU A 229 7.97 -12.25 -7.20
C LEU A 229 7.13 -12.95 -6.12
N LYS A 230 6.84 -14.25 -6.28
CA LYS A 230 5.97 -15.01 -5.36
C LYS A 230 6.64 -15.37 -4.02
N SER A 231 7.85 -14.89 -3.76
CA SER A 231 8.75 -15.39 -2.73
C SER A 231 8.24 -15.22 -1.29
N ALA A 232 7.41 -14.21 -1.00
CA ALA A 232 7.13 -13.82 0.38
C ALA A 232 6.35 -14.87 1.16
N THR A 233 5.45 -15.59 0.47
CA THR A 233 4.66 -16.68 1.04
C THR A 233 5.27 -18.05 0.77
N GLU A 234 6.04 -18.20 -0.31
CA GLU A 234 6.70 -19.47 -0.65
C GLU A 234 7.90 -19.75 0.28
N ALA A 235 8.56 -18.72 0.82
CA ALA A 235 9.69 -18.84 1.74
C ALA A 235 9.36 -19.68 3.00
N PHE A 236 8.13 -19.59 3.52
CA PHE A 236 7.70 -20.36 4.70
C PHE A 236 7.15 -21.75 4.35
N ALA A 237 6.67 -21.96 3.12
CA ALA A 237 6.13 -23.25 2.67
C ALA A 237 7.19 -24.35 2.55
N ALA A 238 8.48 -23.98 2.43
CA ALA A 238 9.61 -24.91 2.34
C ALA A 238 10.15 -25.38 3.71
N LEU A 239 9.65 -24.85 4.83
CA LEU A 239 10.07 -25.29 6.15
C LEU A 239 9.24 -26.49 6.60
N PRO A 240 9.85 -27.58 7.11
CA PRO A 240 9.09 -28.69 7.69
C PRO A 240 8.20 -28.14 8.81
N ALA A 241 6.95 -28.61 8.84
CA ALA A 241 6.00 -28.26 9.89
C ALA A 241 6.67 -28.45 11.27
N PRO A 242 6.50 -27.51 12.21
CA PRO A 242 7.04 -27.66 13.55
C PRO A 242 6.49 -28.97 14.14
N ARG A 243 7.41 -29.83 14.59
CA ARG A 243 7.08 -31.08 15.31
C ARG A 243 6.48 -30.76 16.67
#